data_AF-A0A4U6MDN8-F1
#
_entry.id   AF-A0A4U6MDN8-F1
#
_cell.length_a   1.000
_cell.length_b   1.000
_cell.length_c   1.000
_cell.angle_alpha   90.00
_cell.angle_beta   90.00
_cell.angle_gamma   90.00
#
_symmetry.space_group_name_H-M   'P 1'
#
loop_
_entity.id
_entity.type
_entity.pdbx_description
1 polymer ?
#
loop_
_entity_poly.entity_id
_entity_poly.type
_entity_poly.pdbx_seq_one_letter_code
_entity_poly.pdbx_strand_id
1 'polypeptide(L)' 'RLESRCQDAGIVIERNLIGSYCTSLDMTGFSITLLQVDDETLSLWDAPVHTPALNWGK' A
#
# COMPACT_ATOMS: atom_id res chain seq x y z
N ARG A 1 10.57 10.62 -0.36
CA ARG A 1 11.64 10.11 0.55
C ARG A 1 11.52 8.60 0.79
N LEU A 2 10.33 8.05 1.02
CA LEU A 2 10.17 6.58 1.16
C LEU A 2 10.72 5.82 -0.04
N GLU A 3 10.32 6.20 -1.26
CA GLU A 3 10.81 5.60 -2.52
C GLU A 3 12.34 5.57 -2.61
N SER A 4 13.02 6.71 -2.43
CA SER A 4 14.50 6.76 -2.44
C SER A 4 15.11 5.85 -1.37
N ARG A 5 14.53 5.78 -0.16
CA ARG A 5 15.04 4.88 0.89
C ARG A 5 14.83 3.40 0.56
N CYS A 6 13.73 3.05 -0.11
CA CYS A 6 13.49 1.71 -0.62
C CYS A 6 14.49 1.37 -1.73
N GLN A 7 14.72 2.30 -2.67
CA GLN A 7 15.68 2.12 -3.75
C GLN A 7 17.12 1.91 -3.22
N ASP A 8 17.55 2.74 -2.28
CA ASP A 8 18.87 2.61 -1.63
C ASP A 8 19.02 1.27 -0.89
N ALA A 9 17.91 0.71 -0.42
CA ALA A 9 17.85 -0.60 0.25
C ALA A 9 17.61 -1.77 -0.73
N GLY A 10 17.49 -1.54 -2.03
CA GLY A 10 17.21 -2.57 -3.03
C GLY A 10 15.78 -3.12 -3.00
N ILE A 11 14.83 -2.38 -2.41
CA ILE A 11 13.41 -2.73 -2.33
C ILE A 11 12.67 -2.05 -3.49
N VAL A 12 12.02 -2.86 -4.33
CA VAL A 12 11.14 -2.37 -5.41
C VAL A 12 9.72 -2.22 -4.87
N ILE A 13 9.11 -1.04 -5.07
CA ILE A 13 7.72 -0.78 -4.68
C ILE A 13 6.82 -1.06 -5.88
N GLU A 14 6.12 -2.19 -5.88
CA GLU A 14 5.22 -2.60 -6.96
C GLU A 14 3.85 -1.90 -6.91
N ARG A 15 3.32 -1.68 -5.69
CA ARG A 15 2.01 -1.08 -5.45
C ARG A 15 2.07 -0.16 -4.23
N ASN A 16 1.18 0.83 -4.16
CA ASN A 16 1.08 1.72 -3.02
C ASN A 16 -0.38 2.12 -2.73
N LEU A 17 -0.68 2.37 -1.45
CA LEU A 17 -1.89 3.05 -0.99
C LEU A 17 -1.47 4.23 -0.12
N ILE A 18 -1.97 5.42 -0.46
CA ILE A 18 -1.66 6.67 0.24
C ILE A 18 -2.97 7.33 0.64
N GLY A 19 -3.23 7.38 1.96
CA GLY A 19 -4.48 7.90 2.50
C GLY A 19 -4.75 7.45 3.93
N SER A 20 -5.96 7.73 4.41
CA SER A 20 -6.40 7.45 5.78
C SER A 20 -7.05 6.06 5.90
N TYR A 21 -6.24 4.99 5.81
CA TYR A 21 -6.73 3.60 5.83
C TYR A 21 -6.83 3.00 7.24
N CYS A 22 -5.97 3.42 8.16
CA CYS A 22 -5.96 2.96 9.55
C CYS A 22 -5.65 4.14 10.47
N THR A 23 -6.70 4.85 10.88
CA THR A 23 -6.61 6.10 11.66
C THR A 23 -6.69 5.86 13.16
N SER A 24 -6.18 6.79 13.96
CA SER A 24 -6.37 6.82 15.42
C SER A 24 -6.97 8.17 15.83
N LEU A 25 -8.30 8.29 15.69
CA LEU A 25 -9.06 9.53 15.94
C LEU A 25 -8.42 10.75 15.24
N ASP A 26 -8.06 11.77 16.01
CA ASP A 26 -7.51 13.06 15.58
C ASP A 26 -5.98 13.15 15.71
N MET A 27 -5.30 12.02 15.91
CA MET A 27 -3.84 11.96 16.01
C MET A 27 -3.17 12.61 14.79
N THR A 28 -2.26 13.54 15.05
CA THR A 28 -1.36 14.06 14.02
C THR A 28 -0.16 13.14 13.87
N GLY A 29 -0.24 12.21 12.91
CA GLY A 29 0.81 11.25 12.62
C GLY A 29 0.51 10.43 11.37
N PHE A 30 1.43 9.54 11.02
CA PHE A 30 1.27 8.59 9.94
C PHE A 30 2.01 7.29 10.27
N SER A 31 1.63 6.21 9.60
CA SER A 31 2.37 4.95 9.60
C SER A 31 2.88 4.66 8.19
N ILE A 32 3.93 3.84 8.10
CA ILE A 32 4.41 3.25 6.83
C ILE A 32 4.34 1.74 6.99
N THR A 33 3.75 1.07 6.01
CA THR A 33 3.70 -0.39 5.93
C THR A 33 4.40 -0.83 4.65
N LEU A 34 5.32 -1.78 4.77
CA LEU A 34 5.92 -2.50 3.65
C LEU A 34 5.48 -3.96 3.75
N LEU A 35 4.90 -4.49 2.68
CA LEU A 35 4.53 -5.90 2.56
C LEU A 35 5.44 -6.53 1.52
N GLN A 36 6.19 -7.57 1.89
CA GLN A 36 6.89 -8.39 0.92
C GLN A 36 5.85 -9.20 0.14
N VAL A 37 5.96 -9.18 -1.18
CA VAL A 37 5.02 -9.81 -2.09
C VAL A 37 5.74 -10.66 -3.11
N ASP A 38 5.00 -11.60 -3.68
CA ASP A 38 5.33 -12.37 -4.87
C ASP A 38 4.24 -12.16 -5.95
N ASP A 39 4.40 -12.80 -7.10
CA ASP A 39 3.47 -12.66 -8.23
C ASP A 39 2.04 -13.10 -7.90
N GLU A 40 1.89 -14.13 -7.06
CA GLU A 40 0.57 -14.59 -6.59
C GLU A 40 -0.09 -13.51 -5.73
N THR A 41 0.65 -12.94 -4.77
CA THR A 41 0.16 -11.87 -3.92
C THR A 41 -0.20 -10.60 -4.71
N LEU A 42 0.60 -10.26 -5.73
CA LEU A 42 0.30 -9.15 -6.64
C LEU A 42 -0.98 -9.40 -7.46
N SER A 43 -1.19 -10.64 -7.91
CA SER A 43 -2.42 -11.01 -8.61
C SER A 43 -3.67 -10.85 -7.73
N LEU A 44 -3.56 -11.16 -6.44
CA LEU A 44 -4.63 -10.96 -5.46
C LEU A 44 -4.88 -9.47 -5.18
N TRP A 45 -3.83 -8.65 -5.17
CA TRP A 45 -3.95 -7.21 -5.03
C TRP A 45 -4.71 -6.58 -6.20
N ASP A 46 -4.36 -6.97 -7.43
CA ASP A 46 -4.94 -6.41 -8.65
C ASP A 46 -6.37 -6.93 -8.94
N ALA A 47 -6.82 -7.96 -8.21
CA ALA A 47 -8.18 -8.49 -8.32
C ALA A 47 -9.25 -7.41 -7.96
N PRO A 48 -10.45 -7.48 -8.55
CA PRO A 48 -11.50 -6.50 -8.26
C PRO A 48 -11.90 -6.45 -6.78
N VAL A 49 -12.06 -5.24 -6.26
CA VAL A 49 -12.55 -4.96 -4.91
C VAL A 49 -13.52 -3.80 -4.97
N HIS A 50 -14.69 -3.93 -4.32
CA HIS A 50 -15.72 -2.89 -4.29
C HIS A 50 -16.22 -2.70 -2.86
N THR A 51 -15.51 -1.88 -2.11
CA THR A 51 -15.82 -1.51 -0.72
C THR A 51 -15.83 0.01 -0.58
N PRO A 52 -16.38 0.57 0.51
CA PRO A 52 -16.40 2.03 0.70
C PRO A 52 -15.04 2.71 0.65
N ALA A 53 -13.97 2.01 1.06
CA ALA A 53 -12.62 2.57 1.16
C ALA A 53 -11.67 2.12 0.03
N LEU A 54 -11.92 0.98 -0.61
CA LEU A 54 -11.13 0.44 -1.72
C LEU A 54 -12.07 0.04 -2.86
N ASN A 55 -11.88 0.64 -4.03
CA ASN A 55 -12.70 0.38 -5.21
C ASN A 55 -11.88 0.39 -6.50
N TRP A 56 -11.56 -0.78 -7.04
CA TRP A 56 -10.88 -0.95 -8.33
C TRP A 56 -11.24 -2.29 -8.97
N GLY A 57 -10.76 -2.48 -10.20
CA GLY A 57 -11.19 -3.59 -11.06
C GLY A 57 -12.51 -3.27 -11.76
N LYS A 58 -12.75 -3.92 -12.90
CA LYS A 58 -14.04 -3.90 -13.59
C LYS A 58 -14.87 -5.09 -13.16
#